data_AF-A0A818X1P0-F1
#
_entry.id   AF-A0A818X1P0-F1
#
_cell.length_a   1.000
_cell.length_b   1.000
_cell.length_c   1.000
_cell.angle_alpha   90.00
_cell.angle_beta   90.00
_cell.angle_gamma   90.00
#
_symmetry.space_group_name_H-M   'P 1'
#
loop_
_entity.id
_entity.type
_entity.pdbx_description
1 polymer ?
#
loop_
_entity_poly.entity_id
_entity_poly.type
_entity_poly.pdbx_seq_one_letter_code
_entity_poly.pdbx_strand_id
1 'polypeptide(L)'
;MKAAVFTMPQYIKMRYGGERIRVYLTCLALMLSIFTKISVDLYSGAIFLQQALNWNLYASVTALILLAAFFTVGGFVRVGGIQQIRNLFLYALAYTTLHNTTECGVPNEYYFSLIRPFDADLPWFGIFFGHGVMCIWYWCSDQVNRKRE
;
A
#
# COMPACT_ATOMS: atom_id res chain seq x y z
N MET A 1 16.71 -3.11 21.96
CA MET A 1 17.31 -3.44 20.64
C MET A 1 16.31 -3.06 19.57
N LYS A 2 16.63 -2.11 18.68
CA LYS A 2 15.70 -1.57 17.68
C LYS A 2 15.77 -2.43 16.42
N ALA A 3 14.66 -3.06 16.03
CA ALA A 3 14.61 -3.88 14.83
C ALA A 3 14.31 -2.97 13.62
N ALA A 4 15.32 -2.72 12.79
CA ALA A 4 15.19 -2.00 11.52
C ALA A 4 14.43 -2.87 10.51
N VAL A 5 13.10 -2.83 10.58
CA VAL A 5 12.24 -3.64 9.72
C VAL A 5 11.36 -2.77 8.84
N PHE A 6 11.54 -2.96 7.55
CA PHE A 6 10.96 -2.10 6.51
C PHE A 6 9.83 -2.78 5.74
N THR A 7 9.68 -4.10 5.89
CA THR A 7 8.63 -4.88 5.20
C THR A 7 7.89 -5.79 6.17
N MET A 8 6.58 -5.96 5.96
CA MET A 8 5.73 -6.84 6.79
C MET A 8 6.28 -8.28 6.92
N PRO A 9 6.75 -8.94 5.84
CA PRO A 9 7.34 -10.27 5.95
C PRO A 9 8.64 -10.32 6.76
N GLN A 10 9.47 -9.28 6.64
CA GLN A 10 10.71 -9.17 7.40
C GLN A 10 10.42 -9.00 8.89
N TYR A 11 9.32 -8.32 9.25
CA TYR A 11 8.92 -8.14 10.64
C TYR A 11 8.51 -9.48 11.27
N ILE A 12 7.71 -10.27 10.55
CA ILE A 12 7.27 -11.59 11.00
C ILE A 12 8.48 -12.52 11.22
N LYS A 13 9.51 -12.47 10.35
CA LYS A 13 10.76 -13.23 10.54
C LYS A 13 11.46 -12.87 11.85
N MET A 14 11.55 -11.58 12.18
CA MET A 14 12.22 -11.15 13.41
C MET A 14 11.41 -11.47 14.68
N ARG A 15 10.07 -11.50 14.61
CA ARG A 15 9.22 -11.78 15.77
C ARG A 15 9.04 -13.26 16.08
N TYR A 16 8.90 -14.11 15.06
CA TYR A 16 8.64 -15.55 15.25
C TYR A 16 9.84 -16.43 14.92
N GLY A 17 10.97 -15.86 14.49
CA GLY A 17 12.25 -16.57 14.31
C GLY A 17 12.32 -17.61 13.19
N GLY A 18 11.20 -17.89 12.50
CA GLY A 18 11.12 -18.95 11.48
C GLY A 18 11.19 -18.45 10.04
N GLU A 19 12.25 -18.82 9.31
CA GLU A 19 12.36 -18.53 7.88
C GLU A 19 11.31 -19.27 7.04
N ARG A 20 10.99 -20.52 7.41
CA ARG A 20 9.93 -21.32 6.77
C ARG A 20 8.56 -20.66 6.91
N ILE A 21 8.22 -20.22 8.12
CA ILE A 21 6.95 -19.56 8.44
C ILE A 21 6.79 -18.27 7.61
N ARG A 22 7.86 -17.47 7.45
CA ARG A 22 7.84 -16.28 6.58
C ARG A 22 7.48 -16.64 5.14
N VAL A 23 8.13 -17.65 4.56
CA VAL A 23 7.91 -18.03 3.15
C VAL A 23 6.47 -18.51 2.96
N TYR A 24 5.96 -19.37 3.85
CA TYR A 24 4.57 -19.83 3.80
C TYR A 24 3.57 -18.67 3.92
N LEU A 25 3.72 -17.80 4.92
CA LEU A 25 2.82 -16.65 5.11
C LEU A 25 2.90 -15.64 3.96
N THR A 26 4.10 -15.39 3.41
CA THR A 26 4.27 -14.46 2.29
C THR A 26 3.66 -15.04 1.02
N CYS A 27 3.89 -16.32 0.74
CA CYS A 27 3.29 -17.00 -0.41
C CYS A 27 1.77 -17.02 -0.30
N LEU A 28 1.24 -17.37 0.89
CA LEU A 28 -0.20 -17.37 1.17
C LEU A 28 -0.80 -15.97 1.01
N ALA A 29 -0.17 -14.94 1.58
CA ALA A 29 -0.64 -13.57 1.48
C ALA A 29 -0.60 -13.04 0.04
N LEU A 30 0.44 -13.36 -0.72
CA LEU A 30 0.53 -12.99 -2.13
C LEU A 30 -0.59 -13.67 -2.95
N MET A 31 -0.75 -14.98 -2.77
CA MET A 31 -1.81 -15.74 -3.42
C MET A 31 -3.20 -15.16 -3.10
N LEU A 32 -3.50 -14.92 -1.81
CA LEU A 32 -4.76 -14.32 -1.39
C LEU A 32 -4.93 -12.90 -1.94
N SER A 33 -3.87 -12.09 -2.00
CA SER A 33 -3.96 -10.73 -2.54
C SER A 33 -4.29 -10.72 -4.03
N ILE A 34 -3.74 -11.66 -4.81
CA ILE A 34 -4.03 -11.80 -6.24
C ILE A 34 -5.49 -12.20 -6.44
N PHE A 35 -5.97 -13.23 -5.73
CA PHE A 35 -7.33 -13.72 -5.91
C PHE A 35 -8.39 -12.76 -5.39
N THR A 36 -8.13 -12.05 -4.29
CA THR A 36 -9.16 -11.23 -3.64
C THR A 36 -9.12 -9.78 -4.09
N LYS A 37 -7.94 -9.14 -4.09
CA LYS A 37 -7.85 -7.70 -4.37
C LYS A 37 -7.89 -7.43 -5.88
N ILE A 38 -6.98 -8.05 -6.62
CA ILE A 38 -6.84 -7.80 -8.06
C ILE A 38 -8.12 -8.22 -8.81
N SER A 39 -8.74 -9.34 -8.44
CA SER A 39 -10.00 -9.77 -9.08
C SER A 39 -11.15 -8.81 -8.84
N VAL A 40 -11.31 -8.27 -7.62
CA VAL A 40 -12.40 -7.32 -7.30
C VAL A 40 -12.20 -6.01 -8.05
N ASP A 41 -10.97 -5.50 -8.08
CA ASP A 41 -10.63 -4.26 -8.79
C ASP A 41 -10.85 -4.41 -10.30
N LEU A 42 -10.40 -5.53 -10.88
CA LEU A 42 -10.56 -5.82 -12.31
C LEU A 42 -12.03 -6.04 -12.69
N TYR A 43 -12.80 -6.73 -11.85
CA TYR A 43 -14.23 -6.97 -12.08
C TYR A 43 -15.04 -5.67 -12.04
N SER A 44 -14.84 -4.86 -11.00
CA SER A 44 -15.48 -3.54 -10.87
C SER A 44 -15.12 -2.63 -12.05
N GLY A 45 -13.83 -2.58 -12.42
CA GLY A 45 -13.35 -1.79 -13.56
C GLY A 45 -13.89 -2.26 -14.91
N ALA A 46 -13.99 -3.58 -15.13
CA ALA A 46 -14.46 -4.14 -16.39
C ALA A 46 -15.94 -3.85 -16.66
N ILE A 47 -16.78 -3.95 -15.62
CA ILE A 47 -18.21 -3.61 -15.70
C ILE A 47 -18.39 -2.12 -15.99
N PHE A 48 -17.63 -1.26 -15.30
CA PHE A 48 -17.65 0.17 -15.55
C PHE A 48 -17.30 0.52 -17.01
N LEU A 49 -16.24 -0.09 -17.56
CA LEU A 49 -15.87 0.10 -18.98
C LEU A 49 -16.95 -0.43 -19.93
N GLN A 50 -17.57 -1.56 -19.61
CA GLN A 50 -18.66 -2.13 -20.41
C GLN A 50 -19.85 -1.16 -20.50
N GLN A 51 -20.24 -0.53 -19.39
CA GLN A 51 -21.33 0.46 -19.38
C GLN A 51 -20.94 1.78 -20.05
N ALA A 52 -19.67 2.19 -19.99
CA ALA A 52 -19.21 3.43 -20.62
C ALA A 52 -19.03 3.32 -22.14
N LEU A 53 -18.47 2.20 -22.63
CA LEU A 53 -18.04 2.02 -24.02
C LEU A 53 -18.92 1.05 -24.81
N ASN A 54 -19.85 0.34 -24.14
CA ASN A 54 -20.71 -0.70 -24.72
C ASN A 54 -19.90 -1.82 -25.43
N TRP A 55 -18.74 -2.15 -24.89
CA TRP A 55 -17.87 -3.21 -25.42
C TRP A 55 -18.18 -4.58 -24.80
N ASN A 56 -17.78 -5.66 -25.47
CA ASN A 56 -17.81 -7.00 -24.89
C ASN A 56 -16.95 -7.05 -23.62
N LEU A 57 -17.44 -7.75 -22.60
CA LEU A 57 -16.75 -7.88 -21.30
C LEU A 57 -15.31 -8.38 -21.45
N TYR A 58 -15.07 -9.34 -22.36
CA TYR A 58 -13.72 -9.84 -22.66
C TYR A 58 -12.79 -8.76 -23.24
N ALA A 59 -13.30 -7.85 -24.07
CA ALA A 59 -12.53 -6.76 -24.64
C ALA A 59 -12.17 -5.72 -23.56
N SER A 60 -13.11 -5.37 -22.69
CA SER A 60 -12.89 -4.45 -21.56
C SER A 60 -11.83 -4.97 -20.59
N VAL A 61 -11.90 -6.25 -20.21
CA VAL A 61 -10.91 -6.87 -19.32
C VAL A 61 -9.51 -6.88 -19.95
N THR A 62 -9.41 -7.26 -21.22
CA THR A 62 -8.12 -7.32 -21.93
C THR A 62 -7.49 -5.92 -22.04
N ALA A 63 -8.29 -4.90 -22.35
CA ALA A 63 -7.82 -3.52 -22.41
C ALA A 63 -7.30 -3.02 -21.05
N LEU A 64 -8.00 -3.33 -19.95
CA LEU A 64 -7.60 -2.94 -18.60
C LEU A 64 -6.27 -3.59 -18.18
N ILE A 65 -6.10 -4.89 -18.45
CA ILE A 65 -4.85 -5.60 -18.13
C ILE A 65 -3.67 -5.01 -18.90
N LEU A 66 -3.84 -4.74 -20.21
CA LEU A 66 -2.78 -4.16 -21.04
C LEU A 66 -2.37 -2.77 -20.57
N LEU A 67 -3.36 -1.92 -20.27
CA LEU A 67 -3.13 -0.56 -19.78
C LEU A 67 -2.42 -0.58 -18.42
N ALA A 68 -2.88 -1.41 -17.48
CA ALA A 68 -2.28 -1.55 -16.16
C ALA A 68 -0.83 -2.07 -16.24
N ALA A 69 -0.57 -3.06 -17.11
CA ALA A 69 0.78 -3.58 -17.32
C ALA A 69 1.71 -2.51 -17.90
N PHE A 70 1.25 -1.77 -18.91
CA PHE A 70 2.01 -0.67 -19.51
C PHE A 70 2.39 0.40 -18.48
N PHE A 71 1.42 0.88 -17.70
CA PHE A 71 1.70 1.89 -16.66
C PHE A 71 2.59 1.36 -15.54
N THR A 72 2.44 0.09 -15.16
CA THR A 72 3.27 -0.52 -14.11
C THR A 72 4.73 -0.62 -14.56
N VAL A 73 4.98 -1.11 -15.78
CA VAL A 73 6.35 -1.24 -16.32
C VAL A 73 6.94 0.15 -16.57
N GLY A 74 6.20 1.05 -17.20
CA GLY A 74 6.65 2.41 -17.46
C GLY A 74 6.98 3.18 -16.19
N GLY A 75 6.13 3.07 -15.16
CA GLY A 75 6.38 3.65 -13.84
C GLY A 75 7.62 3.06 -13.17
N PHE A 76 7.78 1.74 -13.17
CA PHE A 76 8.92 1.08 -12.54
C PHE A 76 10.26 1.49 -13.18
N VAL A 77 10.31 1.54 -14.52
CA VAL A 77 11.50 1.96 -15.26
C VAL A 77 11.79 3.44 -15.04
N ARG A 78 10.77 4.31 -15.07
CA ARG A 78 10.96 5.76 -14.92
C ARG A 78 11.49 6.15 -13.54
N VAL A 79 11.03 5.43 -12.52
CA VAL A 79 11.43 5.65 -11.13
C VAL A 79 12.83 5.09 -10.85
N GLY A 80 13.34 4.17 -11.67
CA GLY A 80 14.66 3.56 -11.49
C GLY A 80 14.70 2.46 -10.42
N GLY A 81 13.55 1.84 -10.15
CA GLY A 81 13.40 0.75 -9.18
C GLY A 81 13.23 1.18 -7.72
N ILE A 82 13.09 0.19 -6.84
CA ILE A 82 12.71 0.37 -5.42
C ILE A 82 13.77 1.17 -4.64
N GLN A 83 15.04 0.98 -4.97
CA GLN A 83 16.13 1.66 -4.27
C GLN A 83 16.14 3.17 -4.57
N GLN A 84 15.73 3.57 -5.76
CA GLN A 84 15.63 4.99 -6.11
C GLN A 84 14.47 5.67 -5.39
N ILE A 85 13.31 5.03 -5.27
CA ILE A 85 12.19 5.54 -4.45
C ILE A 85 12.67 5.88 -3.04
N ARG A 86 13.47 5.00 -2.44
CA ARG A 86 14.02 5.20 -1.09
C ARG A 86 14.90 6.45 -1.01
N ASN A 87 15.73 6.69 -2.02
CA ASN A 87 16.64 7.83 -2.05
C ASN A 87 15.88 9.13 -2.33
N LEU A 88 14.95 9.10 -3.30
CA LEU A 88 14.09 10.23 -3.66
C LEU A 88 13.16 10.64 -2.52
N PHE A 89 12.76 9.73 -1.64
CA PHE A 89 11.95 10.04 -0.46
C PHE A 89 12.59 11.14 0.42
N LEU A 90 13.92 11.14 0.54
CA LEU A 90 14.66 12.16 1.30
C LEU A 90 14.83 13.49 0.52
N TYR A 91 14.71 13.46 -0.81
CA TYR A 91 14.77 14.65 -1.66
C TYR A 91 13.42 15.36 -1.83
N ALA A 92 12.31 14.71 -1.47
CA ALA A 92 10.97 15.31 -1.51
C ALA A 92 10.72 16.36 -0.40
N LEU A 93 11.74 16.69 0.39
CA LEU A 93 11.66 17.66 1.48
C LEU A 93 11.66 19.09 0.93
N ALA A 94 10.75 19.92 1.44
CA ALA A 94 10.72 21.33 1.15
C ALA A 94 11.95 22.01 1.79
N TYR A 95 12.88 22.47 0.95
CA TYR A 95 14.07 23.20 1.41
C TYR A 95 13.75 24.60 1.94
N THR A 96 12.62 25.18 1.51
CA THR A 96 12.17 26.51 1.92
C THR A 96 11.01 26.39 2.90
N THR A 97 11.23 26.80 4.15
CA THR A 97 10.21 26.79 5.21
C THR A 97 9.78 28.23 5.53
N LEU A 98 8.49 28.43 5.82
CA LEU A 98 7.90 29.76 6.09
C LEU A 98 8.56 30.49 7.27
N HIS A 99 9.14 29.75 8.22
CA HIS A 99 9.71 30.28 9.46
C HIS A 99 11.26 30.24 9.53
N ASN A 100 11.96 29.98 8.41
CA ASN A 100 13.43 29.91 8.38
C ASN A 100 14.01 29.01 9.49
N THR A 101 13.29 27.91 9.79
CA THR A 101 13.73 26.88 10.73
C THR A 101 14.23 25.68 9.93
N THR A 102 15.41 25.18 10.29
CA THR A 102 16.11 24.08 9.58
C THR A 102 15.63 22.69 9.99
N GLU A 103 14.77 22.58 11.01
CA GLU A 103 14.40 21.29 11.62
C GLU A 103 13.03 20.76 11.17
N CYS A 104 12.16 21.60 10.58
CA CYS A 104 10.84 21.14 10.18
C CYS A 104 10.88 20.41 8.83
N GLY A 105 10.07 19.36 8.69
CA GLY A 105 10.00 18.55 7.47
C GLY A 105 11.06 17.45 7.37
N VAL A 106 12.12 17.44 8.19
CA VAL A 106 13.13 16.36 8.16
C VAL A 106 12.56 15.06 8.73
N PRO A 107 12.68 13.91 8.03
CA PRO A 107 12.14 12.65 8.51
C PRO A 107 12.96 12.13 9.71
N ASN A 108 12.26 11.83 10.80
CA ASN A 108 12.81 11.22 12.01
C ASN A 108 13.50 9.87 11.68
N GLU A 109 14.56 9.49 12.39
CA GLU A 109 15.40 8.29 12.22
C GLU A 109 14.61 6.97 11.98
N TYR A 110 13.36 6.87 12.46
CA TYR A 110 12.48 5.70 12.31
C TYR A 110 11.46 5.79 11.16
N TYR A 111 11.66 6.68 10.19
CA TYR A 111 10.69 6.97 9.14
C TYR A 111 10.26 5.77 8.27
N PHE A 112 11.17 4.83 7.98
CA PHE A 112 10.83 3.60 7.26
C PHE A 112 10.45 2.42 8.18
N SER A 113 10.54 2.58 9.50
CA SER A 113 10.21 1.52 10.44
C SER A 113 8.71 1.48 10.68
N LEU A 114 8.10 0.30 10.48
CA LEU A 114 6.66 0.13 10.64
C LEU A 114 6.21 0.26 12.11
N ILE A 115 6.98 -0.31 13.05
CA ILE A 115 6.69 -0.23 14.48
C ILE A 115 7.61 0.82 15.10
N ARG A 116 6.98 1.89 15.59
CA ARG A 116 7.65 2.98 16.30
C ARG A 116 7.69 2.70 17.81
N PRO A 117 8.69 3.24 18.54
CA PRO A 117 8.72 3.16 20.00
C PRO A 117 7.49 3.84 20.61
N PHE A 118 7.20 3.50 21.87
CA PHE A 118 6.01 4.03 22.57
C PHE A 118 6.08 5.55 22.78
N ASP A 119 7.29 6.10 22.93
CA ASP A 119 7.55 7.53 23.12
C ASP A 119 7.57 8.36 21.81
N ALA A 120 7.21 7.76 20.67
CA ALA A 120 7.15 8.51 19.41
C ALA A 120 5.86 9.36 19.32
N ASP A 121 5.92 10.48 18.62
CA ASP A 121 4.77 11.38 18.36
C ASP A 121 3.56 10.64 17.77
N LEU A 122 3.81 9.55 17.05
CA LEU A 122 2.79 8.67 16.47
C LEU A 122 3.06 7.21 16.87
N PRO A 123 2.57 6.76 18.04
CA PRO A 123 2.81 5.41 18.53
C PRO A 123 1.95 4.40 17.76
N TRP A 124 2.48 3.19 17.60
CA TRP A 124 1.78 2.11 16.88
C TRP A 124 0.39 1.83 17.48
N PHE A 125 0.24 1.92 18.80
CA PHE A 125 -1.03 1.71 19.48
C PHE A 125 -2.14 2.66 18.98
N GLY A 126 -1.85 3.95 18.83
CA GLY A 126 -2.82 4.95 18.34
C GLY A 126 -3.22 4.68 16.88
N ILE A 127 -2.28 4.24 16.05
CA ILE A 127 -2.57 3.85 14.66
C ILE A 127 -3.51 2.64 14.63
N PHE A 128 -3.25 1.59 15.41
CA PHE A 128 -4.09 0.39 15.39
C PHE A 128 -5.56 0.67 15.75
N PHE A 129 -5.80 1.44 16.80
CA PHE A 129 -7.17 1.75 17.23
C PHE A 129 -7.84 2.80 16.33
N GLY A 130 -7.10 3.83 15.89
CA GLY A 130 -7.63 4.84 14.98
C GLY A 130 -7.97 4.29 13.59
N HIS A 131 -7.04 3.55 12.98
CA HIS A 131 -7.23 2.97 11.65
C HIS A 131 -8.26 1.83 11.66
N GLY A 132 -8.35 1.06 12.75
CA GLY A 132 -9.35 0.01 12.91
C GLY A 132 -10.79 0.54 12.79
N VAL A 133 -11.08 1.68 13.42
CA VAL A 133 -12.41 2.33 13.33
C VAL A 133 -12.69 2.79 11.90
N MET A 134 -11.71 3.37 11.21
CA MET A 134 -11.86 3.81 9.82
C MET A 134 -12.11 2.63 8.85
N CYS A 135 -11.41 1.50 9.04
CA CYS A 135 -11.60 0.31 8.23
C CYS A 135 -13.00 -0.29 8.40
N ILE A 136 -13.51 -0.33 9.64
CA ILE A 136 -14.87 -0.79 9.94
C ILE A 136 -15.91 0.15 9.32
N TRP A 137 -15.69 1.47 9.40
CA TRP A 137 -16.59 2.43 8.78
C TRP A 137 -16.61 2.30 7.25
N TYR A 138 -15.45 2.15 6.60
CA TYR A 138 -15.37 1.94 5.16
C TYR A 138 -16.10 0.66 4.74
N TRP A 139 -15.88 -0.43 5.47
CA TRP A 139 -16.59 -1.70 5.25
C TRP A 139 -18.11 -1.54 5.40
N CYS A 140 -18.57 -0.90 6.47
CA CYS A 140 -20.00 -0.67 6.71
C CYS A 140 -20.64 0.23 5.64
N SER A 141 -19.93 1.26 5.18
CA SER A 141 -20.38 2.14 4.10
C SER A 141 -20.51 1.40 2.77
N ASP A 142 -19.58 0.49 2.47
CA ASP A 142 -19.64 -0.37 1.28
C ASP A 142 -20.88 -1.29 1.29
N GLN A 143 -21.29 -1.77 2.47
CA GLN A 143 -22.49 -2.60 2.61
C GLN A 143 -23.80 -1.82 2.41
N VAL A 144 -23.83 -0.52 2.72
CA VAL A 144 -25.03 0.32 2.54
C VAL A 144 -25.27 0.67 1.07
N ASN A 145 -24.22 0.79 0.26
CA ASN A 145 -24.33 1.10 -1.16
C ASN A 145 -24.92 -0.04 -2.00
N ARG A 146 -24.92 -1.28 -1.49
CA ARG A 146 -25.51 -2.44 -2.18
C ARG A 146 -27.02 -2.64 -1.95
N LYS A 147 -27.70 -1.76 -1.20
CA LYS A 147 -29.16 -1.87 -0.92
C LYS A 147 -30.03 -0.87 -1.70
N ARG A 148 -29.55 -0.31 -2.81
CA ARG A 148 -30.38 0.48 -3.74
C ARG A 148 -30.46 -0.20 -5.10
N GLU A 149 -31.02 -1.41 -5.13
CA GLU A 149 -31.72 -1.98 -6.28
C GLU A 149 -32.95 -2.74 -5.79
#